data_AF-A0A832K0L7-F1
#
_entry.id   AF-A0A832K0L7-F1
#
_cell.length_a   1.000
_cell.length_b   1.000
_cell.length_c   1.000
_cell.angle_alpha   90.00
_cell.angle_beta   90.00
_cell.angle_gamma   90.00
#
_symmetry.space_group_name_H-M   'P 1'
#
loop_
_entity.id
_entity.type
_entity.pdbx_description
1 polymer ?
#
loop_
_entity_poly.entity_id
_entity_poly.type
_entity_poly.pdbx_seq_one_letter_code
_entity_poly.pdbx_strand_id
1 'polypeptide(L)'
;MPIGTQQTSTSLSTGAGKKACTQGTAGLLAGLLFLSGCSHIPAPSLDRPPQEYTPEQMAQFKAHQQALEQLTHWAVAARGAVRDSTQGGSFALRWEQSLDYSEVDLSGPFGQGQMYLAGTPEYMAIGYKLNHMRISTTPERWIEENTGWPVPIAALPVWLIGQADPSAEREQIQINNAGLIVQQYADGWQIRYDRYQTHNGLSLPGLIEVSRDDLRLRILIDNWQIQCLKQPAL
;
A
#
# COMPACT_ATOMS: atom_id res chain seq x y z
N MET A 1 29.13 65.10 -15.74
CA MET A 1 28.72 66.49 -15.43
C MET A 1 27.28 66.66 -15.90
N PRO A 2 26.34 67.27 -15.16
CA PRO A 2 26.24 67.53 -13.71
C PRO A 2 25.07 66.74 -13.04
N ILE A 3 25.14 66.39 -11.74
CA ILE A 3 24.59 67.09 -10.51
C ILE A 3 23.05 67.04 -10.48
N GLY A 4 22.32 66.68 -9.42
CA GLY A 4 22.49 66.42 -7.98
C GLY A 4 21.05 66.12 -7.45
N THR A 5 20.69 65.92 -6.18
CA THR A 5 21.35 66.06 -4.89
C THR A 5 20.38 65.50 -3.85
N GLN A 6 20.90 64.69 -2.93
CA GLN A 6 20.64 64.59 -1.47
C GLN A 6 19.25 64.86 -0.86
N GLN A 7 18.86 64.02 0.11
CA GLN A 7 18.83 64.32 1.56
C GLN A 7 18.46 63.02 2.32
N THR A 8 19.28 62.37 3.16
CA THR A 8 19.79 62.66 4.52
C THR A 8 18.75 62.91 5.62
N SER A 9 18.62 61.97 6.56
CA SER A 9 18.85 62.17 8.01
C SER A 9 18.60 60.83 8.75
N THR A 10 19.56 60.20 9.45
CA THR A 10 20.26 60.53 10.72
C THR A 10 19.46 60.17 11.98
N SER A 11 19.91 59.13 12.70
CA SER A 11 20.30 59.17 14.14
C SER A 11 20.73 57.75 14.55
N LEU A 12 22.00 57.48 14.90
CA LEU A 12 22.79 57.80 16.10
C LEU A 12 22.30 57.16 17.42
N SER A 13 23.16 56.30 17.98
CA SER A 13 23.67 56.32 19.38
C SER A 13 24.08 54.89 19.75
N THR A 14 25.32 54.46 19.54
CA THR A 14 26.48 54.53 20.46
C THR A 14 26.13 54.30 21.94
N GLY A 15 26.66 53.20 22.49
CA GLY A 15 26.73 52.93 23.92
C GLY A 15 27.90 52.00 24.19
N ALA A 16 29.09 52.57 24.34
CA ALA A 16 30.29 51.89 24.83
C ALA A 16 30.26 51.88 26.37
N GLY A 17 30.69 50.77 26.98
CA GLY A 17 30.84 50.68 28.44
C GLY A 17 31.66 49.47 28.85
N LYS A 18 32.99 49.55 28.72
CA LYS A 18 33.91 48.70 29.47
C LYS A 18 34.02 49.24 30.89
N LYS A 19 33.75 48.42 31.91
CA LYS A 19 34.40 48.52 33.22
C LYS A 19 34.66 47.11 33.77
N ALA A 20 35.95 46.81 33.94
CA ALA A 20 36.40 45.79 34.86
C ALA A 20 36.07 46.22 36.30
N CYS A 21 35.80 45.26 37.19
CA CYS A 21 36.49 45.07 38.47
C CYS A 21 35.68 44.14 39.38
N THR A 22 36.42 43.30 40.10
CA THR A 22 36.16 42.80 41.47
C THR A 22 35.47 41.45 41.68
N GLN A 23 36.16 40.69 42.52
CA GLN A 23 35.92 39.35 43.04
C GLN A 23 34.67 39.27 43.93
N GLY A 24 34.06 38.08 43.97
CA GLY A 24 33.07 37.69 44.97
C GLY A 24 32.83 36.19 44.88
N THR A 25 33.43 35.45 45.80
CA THR A 25 33.35 34.00 45.96
C THR A 25 31.95 33.50 46.37
N ALA A 26 31.73 32.22 46.08
CA ALA A 26 30.91 31.25 46.81
C ALA A 26 29.44 31.05 46.38
N GLY A 27 29.23 29.89 45.74
CA GLY A 27 28.10 29.00 45.98
C GLY A 27 26.86 29.23 45.11
N LEU A 28 26.60 28.31 44.18
CA LEU A 28 25.42 27.43 44.26
C LEU A 28 25.47 26.34 43.17
N LEU A 29 24.97 25.17 43.57
CA LEU A 29 24.99 23.88 42.91
C LEU A 29 24.71 23.85 41.40
N ALA A 30 25.51 23.03 40.72
CA ALA A 30 25.31 22.52 39.38
C ALA A 30 23.98 21.76 39.25
N GLY A 31 23.09 22.24 38.38
CA GLY A 31 21.95 21.49 37.86
C GLY A 31 22.28 20.94 36.48
N LEU A 32 22.81 19.71 36.40
CA LEU A 32 22.94 18.97 35.15
C LEU A 32 21.53 18.57 34.64
N LEU A 33 21.12 19.18 33.53
CA LEU A 33 19.96 18.77 32.74
C LEU A 33 20.29 17.46 32.00
N PHE A 34 19.94 16.32 32.59
CA PHE A 34 19.89 15.04 31.89
C PHE A 34 18.51 14.85 31.24
N LEU A 35 18.38 15.25 29.97
CA LEU A 35 17.27 14.85 29.12
C LEU A 35 17.69 13.63 28.30
N SER A 36 17.76 12.47 28.95
CA SER A 36 17.84 11.17 28.30
C SER A 36 16.45 10.55 28.24
N GLY A 37 15.64 11.04 27.29
CA GLY A 37 14.39 10.41 26.90
C GLY A 37 14.67 9.34 25.85
N CYS A 38 15.05 8.14 26.26
CA CYS A 38 15.08 7.00 25.35
C CYS A 38 13.64 6.60 25.03
N SER A 39 13.17 6.90 23.81
CA SER A 39 11.92 6.35 23.30
C SER A 39 12.04 4.83 23.23
N HIS A 40 11.43 4.14 24.17
CA HIS A 40 11.35 2.69 24.18
C HIS A 40 10.28 2.29 23.16
N ILE A 41 10.72 1.87 21.98
CA ILE A 41 9.85 1.21 21.01
C ILE A 41 9.70 -0.23 21.51
N PRO A 42 8.53 -0.65 22.03
CA PRO A 42 8.35 -2.00 22.53
C PRO A 42 8.57 -3.00 21.40
N ALA A 43 9.34 -4.05 21.66
CA ALA A 43 9.55 -5.15 20.73
C ALA A 43 8.20 -5.84 20.42
N PRO A 44 8.01 -6.41 19.22
CA PRO A 44 6.81 -7.17 18.90
C PRO A 44 6.73 -8.39 19.82
N SER A 45 5.81 -8.38 20.78
CA SER A 45 5.56 -9.51 21.67
C SER A 45 4.70 -10.56 20.97
N LEU A 46 5.16 -11.82 20.97
CA LEU A 46 4.41 -12.98 20.48
C LEU A 46 3.17 -13.33 21.34
N ASP A 47 2.99 -12.65 22.48
CA ASP A 47 1.89 -12.85 23.44
C ASP A 47 0.73 -11.85 23.30
N ARG A 48 0.56 -11.21 22.13
CA ARG A 48 -0.63 -10.36 21.93
C ARG A 48 -1.87 -11.28 21.95
N PRO A 49 -2.84 -11.07 22.87
CA PRO A 49 -4.06 -11.85 22.86
C PRO A 49 -4.73 -11.77 21.48
N PRO A 50 -5.39 -12.84 21.02
CA PRO A 50 -6.16 -12.80 19.77
C PRO A 50 -7.02 -11.54 19.75
N GLN A 51 -7.03 -10.81 18.64
CA GLN A 51 -7.89 -9.63 18.55
C GLN A 51 -9.34 -10.08 18.66
N GLU A 52 -9.99 -9.72 19.76
CA GLU A 52 -11.42 -9.91 19.95
C GLU A 52 -12.16 -8.79 19.22
N TYR A 53 -13.08 -9.18 18.32
CA TYR A 53 -13.94 -8.26 17.59
C TYR A 53 -15.33 -8.22 18.22
N THR A 54 -15.95 -7.05 18.24
CA THR A 54 -17.33 -6.91 18.71
C THR A 54 -18.31 -7.57 17.74
N PRO A 55 -19.52 -7.96 18.20
CA PRO A 55 -20.56 -8.46 17.32
C PRO A 55 -20.88 -7.50 16.16
N GLU A 56 -20.84 -6.19 16.40
CA GLU A 56 -21.07 -5.20 15.34
C GLU A 56 -19.97 -5.21 14.28
N GLN A 57 -18.70 -5.26 14.68
CA GLN A 57 -17.56 -5.34 13.75
C GLN A 57 -17.63 -6.60 12.89
N MET A 58 -17.99 -7.74 13.49
CA MET A 58 -18.16 -9.00 12.77
C MET A 58 -19.35 -8.98 11.80
N ALA A 59 -20.46 -8.35 12.19
CA ALA A 59 -21.60 -8.17 11.31
C ALA A 59 -21.24 -7.29 10.10
N GLN A 60 -20.51 -6.20 10.32
CA GLN A 60 -20.01 -5.32 9.24
C GLN A 60 -19.06 -6.05 8.30
N PHE A 61 -18.10 -6.79 8.85
CA PHE A 61 -17.19 -7.63 8.08
C PHE A 61 -17.95 -8.60 7.18
N LYS A 62 -18.88 -9.36 7.77
CA LYS A 62 -19.68 -10.33 7.00
C LYS A 62 -20.49 -9.64 5.90
N ALA A 63 -21.15 -8.51 6.19
CA ALA A 63 -21.92 -7.77 5.20
C ALA A 63 -21.03 -7.24 4.05
N HIS A 64 -19.83 -6.75 4.37
CA HIS A 64 -18.87 -6.30 3.38
C HIS A 64 -18.37 -7.44 2.49
N GLN A 65 -17.99 -8.58 3.07
CA GLN A 65 -17.56 -9.75 2.30
C GLN A 65 -18.67 -10.29 1.40
N GLN A 66 -19.91 -10.34 1.87
CA GLN A 66 -21.07 -10.71 1.06
C GLN A 66 -21.31 -9.75 -0.11
N ALA A 67 -21.06 -8.45 0.08
CA ALA A 67 -21.16 -7.47 -1.00
C ALA A 67 -20.04 -7.65 -2.05
N LEU A 68 -18.82 -8.00 -1.62
CA LEU A 68 -17.70 -8.32 -2.53
C LEU A 68 -17.98 -9.58 -3.36
N GLU A 69 -18.60 -10.60 -2.77
CA GLU A 69 -19.01 -11.82 -3.51
C GLU A 69 -19.99 -11.54 -4.68
N GLN A 70 -20.75 -10.45 -4.60
CA GLN A 70 -21.65 -10.02 -5.69
C GLN A 70 -20.95 -9.18 -6.76
N LEU A 71 -19.69 -8.77 -6.54
CA LEU A 71 -18.90 -7.97 -7.46
C LEU A 71 -18.31 -8.86 -8.56
N THR A 72 -19.12 -9.17 -9.55
CA THR A 72 -18.74 -10.06 -10.67
C THR A 72 -17.95 -9.37 -11.77
N HIS A 73 -18.04 -8.04 -11.88
CA HIS A 73 -17.35 -7.28 -12.94
C HIS A 73 -16.73 -6.01 -12.36
N TRP A 74 -15.42 -5.91 -12.49
CA TRP A 74 -14.66 -4.74 -12.05
C TRP A 74 -13.42 -4.54 -12.92
N ALA A 75 -12.96 -3.31 -12.98
CA ALA A 75 -11.68 -2.95 -13.57
C ALA A 75 -10.93 -1.98 -12.67
N VAL A 76 -9.61 -2.06 -12.72
CA VAL A 76 -8.72 -1.20 -11.94
C VAL A 76 -7.55 -0.73 -12.79
N ALA A 77 -7.20 0.55 -12.64
CA ALA A 77 -5.94 1.10 -13.10
C ALA A 77 -5.08 1.39 -11.87
N ALA A 78 -3.83 0.91 -11.90
CA ALA A 78 -2.93 1.00 -10.77
C ALA A 78 -1.48 1.20 -11.20
N ARG A 79 -0.68 1.67 -10.25
CA ARG A 79 0.78 1.70 -10.34
C ARG A 79 1.33 0.91 -9.18
N GLY A 80 2.47 0.26 -9.38
CA GLY A 80 3.05 -0.53 -8.32
C GLY A 80 4.55 -0.68 -8.44
N ALA A 81 5.09 -1.40 -7.47
CA ALA A 81 6.47 -1.80 -7.44
C ALA A 81 6.58 -3.22 -6.92
N VAL A 82 7.49 -3.98 -7.51
CA VAL A 82 7.88 -5.32 -7.09
C VAL A 82 9.36 -5.27 -6.73
N ARG A 83 9.74 -5.95 -5.65
CA ARG A 83 11.12 -5.99 -5.18
C ARG A 83 11.37 -7.26 -4.38
N ASP A 84 12.53 -7.87 -4.59
CA ASP A 84 13.11 -8.92 -3.75
C ASP A 84 14.46 -8.46 -3.16
N SER A 85 15.28 -9.38 -2.65
CA SER A 85 16.61 -9.09 -2.11
C SER A 85 17.64 -8.65 -3.16
N THR A 86 17.45 -8.98 -4.42
CA THR A 86 18.41 -8.84 -5.53
C THR A 86 18.03 -7.77 -6.53
N GLN A 87 16.74 -7.63 -6.83
CA GLN A 87 16.21 -6.77 -7.88
C GLN A 87 14.87 -6.15 -7.50
N GLY A 88 14.46 -5.15 -8.26
CA GLY A 88 13.16 -4.53 -8.10
C GLY A 88 12.87 -3.57 -9.23
N GLY A 89 11.61 -3.14 -9.31
CA GLY A 89 11.17 -2.26 -10.35
C GLY A 89 9.72 -1.82 -10.20
N SER A 90 9.36 -0.76 -10.92
CA SER A 90 8.00 -0.23 -10.95
C SER A 90 7.22 -0.78 -12.14
N PHE A 91 5.90 -0.86 -12.00
CA PHE A 91 5.01 -1.24 -13.09
C PHE A 91 3.75 -0.38 -13.10
N ALA A 92 3.09 -0.30 -14.26
CA ALA A 92 1.68 0.10 -14.31
C ALA A 92 0.82 -1.09 -14.73
N LEU A 93 -0.36 -1.18 -14.13
CA LEU A 93 -1.29 -2.28 -14.23
C LEU A 93 -2.66 -1.75 -14.68
N ARG A 94 -3.24 -2.37 -15.70
CA ARG A 94 -4.69 -2.38 -15.90
C ARG A 94 -5.17 -3.81 -15.78
N TRP A 95 -6.22 -4.00 -14.99
CA TRP A 95 -6.84 -5.30 -14.81
C TRP A 95 -8.33 -5.14 -14.98
N GLU A 96 -8.92 -5.96 -15.83
CA GLU A 96 -10.35 -6.13 -15.98
C GLU A 96 -10.72 -7.55 -15.59
N GLN A 97 -11.69 -7.69 -14.70
CA GLN A 97 -12.19 -8.96 -14.19
C GLN A 97 -13.65 -9.11 -14.56
N SER A 98 -13.99 -10.25 -15.13
CA SER A 98 -15.36 -10.69 -15.39
C SER A 98 -15.52 -12.13 -14.91
N LEU A 99 -16.19 -12.32 -13.77
CA LEU A 99 -16.26 -13.60 -13.05
C LEU A 99 -14.85 -14.14 -12.75
N ASP A 100 -14.47 -15.25 -13.35
CA ASP A 100 -13.16 -15.91 -13.26
C ASP A 100 -12.21 -15.52 -14.40
N TYR A 101 -12.69 -14.78 -15.41
CA TYR A 101 -11.90 -14.33 -16.54
C TYR A 101 -11.21 -12.99 -16.24
N SER A 102 -9.90 -12.95 -16.45
CA SER A 102 -9.05 -11.77 -16.27
C SER A 102 -8.50 -11.31 -17.61
N GLU A 103 -8.50 -9.99 -17.85
CA GLU A 103 -7.69 -9.33 -18.86
C GLU A 103 -6.73 -8.37 -18.16
N VAL A 104 -5.43 -8.54 -18.39
CA VAL A 104 -4.37 -7.84 -17.67
C VAL A 104 -3.36 -7.24 -18.64
N ASP A 105 -3.20 -5.92 -18.55
CA ASP A 105 -2.11 -5.18 -19.16
C ASP A 105 -1.10 -4.79 -18.08
N LEU A 106 0.11 -5.35 -18.16
CA LEU A 106 1.19 -5.01 -17.25
C LEU A 106 2.34 -4.35 -18.03
N SER A 107 2.66 -3.12 -17.70
CA SER A 107 3.87 -2.45 -18.19
C SER A 107 4.99 -2.59 -17.16
N GLY A 108 6.03 -3.35 -17.51
CA GLY A 108 7.08 -3.72 -16.57
C GLY A 108 8.10 -2.61 -16.29
N PRO A 109 9.02 -2.85 -15.33
CA PRO A 109 10.09 -1.93 -15.00
C PRO A 109 11.01 -1.66 -16.19
N PHE A 110 11.59 -0.45 -16.24
CA PHE A 110 12.67 -0.11 -17.18
C PHE A 110 12.36 -0.34 -18.66
N GLY A 111 11.09 -0.30 -19.06
CA GLY A 111 10.71 -0.51 -20.46
C GLY A 111 10.93 -1.93 -20.95
N GLN A 112 10.94 -2.93 -20.05
CA GLN A 112 10.96 -4.36 -20.38
C GLN A 112 9.79 -4.81 -21.28
N GLY A 113 8.84 -3.92 -21.54
CA GLY A 113 7.75 -4.10 -22.48
C GLY A 113 6.41 -4.16 -21.77
N GLN A 114 5.36 -4.27 -22.58
CA GLN A 114 4.03 -4.60 -22.09
C GLN A 114 3.86 -6.11 -22.14
N MET A 115 3.39 -6.68 -21.04
CA MET A 115 2.92 -8.05 -20.95
C MET A 115 1.39 -8.02 -20.90
N TYR A 116 0.80 -8.92 -21.66
CA TYR A 116 -0.63 -9.13 -21.74
C TYR A 116 -0.94 -10.50 -21.15
N LEU A 117 -2.03 -10.59 -20.39
CA LEU A 117 -2.60 -11.84 -19.91
C LEU A 117 -4.11 -11.81 -20.15
N ALA A 118 -4.68 -12.91 -20.63
CA ALA A 118 -6.12 -13.03 -20.85
C ALA A 118 -6.56 -14.48 -20.61
N GLY A 119 -7.49 -14.72 -19.69
CA GLY A 119 -7.97 -16.07 -19.40
C GLY A 119 -8.42 -16.29 -17.95
N THR A 120 -8.61 -17.57 -17.62
CA THR A 120 -8.89 -18.02 -16.25
C THR A 120 -7.59 -18.48 -15.57
N PRO A 121 -7.59 -18.74 -14.25
CA PRO A 121 -6.43 -19.31 -13.57
C PRO A 121 -5.92 -20.63 -14.18
N GLU A 122 -6.82 -21.44 -14.76
CA GLU A 122 -6.50 -22.74 -15.36
C GLU A 122 -5.94 -22.61 -16.79
N TYR A 123 -6.40 -21.62 -17.56
CA TYR A 123 -5.99 -21.41 -18.94
C TYR A 123 -5.84 -19.92 -19.23
N MET A 124 -4.59 -19.47 -19.29
CA MET A 124 -4.26 -18.06 -19.52
C MET A 124 -3.42 -17.91 -20.78
N ALA A 125 -3.88 -17.09 -21.72
CA ALA A 125 -3.06 -16.62 -22.82
C ALA A 125 -2.13 -15.52 -22.32
N ILE A 126 -0.83 -15.66 -22.52
CA ILE A 126 0.20 -14.74 -22.01
C ILE A 126 1.21 -14.40 -23.10
N GLY A 127 1.65 -13.14 -23.17
CA GLY A 127 2.71 -12.74 -24.09
C GLY A 127 3.03 -11.25 -24.05
N TYR A 128 4.08 -10.85 -24.78
CA TYR A 128 4.53 -9.46 -24.87
C TYR A 128 3.96 -8.69 -26.06
N LYS A 129 3.19 -9.38 -26.91
CA LYS A 129 2.52 -8.81 -28.08
C LYS A 129 1.17 -9.48 -28.22
N LEU A 130 0.11 -8.68 -28.37
CA LEU A 130 -1.26 -9.17 -28.52
C LEU A 130 -1.44 -10.18 -29.67
N ASN A 131 -0.65 -10.05 -30.75
CA ASN A 131 -0.69 -10.97 -31.89
C ASN A 131 0.20 -12.22 -31.72
N HIS A 132 0.85 -12.40 -30.57
CA HIS A 132 1.78 -13.50 -30.32
C HIS A 132 1.69 -13.97 -28.86
N MET A 133 0.48 -14.37 -28.47
CA MET A 133 0.15 -14.90 -27.15
C MET A 133 0.31 -16.42 -27.12
N ARG A 134 0.75 -16.97 -25.98
CA ARG A 134 0.84 -18.40 -25.73
C ARG A 134 -0.12 -18.81 -24.64
N ILE A 135 -0.86 -19.88 -24.85
CA ILE A 135 -1.70 -20.48 -23.80
C ILE A 135 -0.77 -21.19 -22.79
N SER A 136 -0.97 -20.89 -21.51
CA SER A 136 -0.31 -21.54 -20.38
C SER A 136 -1.36 -22.11 -19.42
N THR A 137 -1.12 -23.32 -18.94
CA THR A 137 -1.87 -23.94 -17.84
C THR A 137 -1.19 -23.71 -16.48
N THR A 138 -0.06 -23.00 -16.49
CA THR A 138 0.72 -22.64 -15.29
C THR A 138 1.19 -21.20 -15.46
N PRO A 139 0.26 -20.22 -15.36
CA PRO A 139 0.56 -18.82 -15.64
C PRO A 139 1.62 -18.23 -14.72
N GLU A 140 1.59 -18.53 -13.40
CA GLU A 140 2.62 -18.05 -12.47
C GLU A 140 4.02 -18.50 -12.85
N ARG A 141 4.20 -19.76 -13.26
CA ARG A 141 5.52 -20.27 -13.68
C ARG A 141 6.04 -19.51 -14.89
N TRP A 142 5.19 -19.24 -15.87
CA TRP A 142 5.58 -18.46 -17.04
C TRP A 142 6.00 -17.04 -16.64
N ILE A 143 5.25 -16.40 -15.74
CA ILE A 143 5.59 -15.07 -15.23
C ILE A 143 6.93 -15.10 -14.50
N GLU A 144 7.16 -16.09 -13.64
CA GLU A 144 8.42 -16.26 -12.92
C GLU A 144 9.60 -16.47 -13.87
N GLU A 145 9.47 -17.34 -14.87
CA GLU A 145 10.54 -17.61 -15.85
C GLU A 145 10.93 -16.37 -16.67
N ASN A 146 9.96 -15.46 -16.92
CA ASN A 146 10.17 -14.29 -17.77
C ASN A 146 10.47 -12.99 -16.98
N THR A 147 10.08 -12.91 -15.71
CA THR A 147 10.27 -11.72 -14.87
C THR A 147 11.23 -11.95 -13.69
N GLY A 148 11.45 -13.20 -13.31
CA GLY A 148 12.19 -13.60 -12.11
C GLY A 148 11.36 -13.54 -10.82
N TRP A 149 10.08 -13.16 -10.88
CA TRP A 149 9.22 -13.04 -9.69
C TRP A 149 8.07 -14.05 -9.68
N PRO A 150 7.92 -14.87 -8.62
CA PRO A 150 6.77 -15.77 -8.45
C PRO A 150 5.53 -15.00 -7.98
N VAL A 151 4.92 -14.22 -8.87
CA VAL A 151 3.72 -13.42 -8.59
C VAL A 151 2.47 -14.31 -8.63
N PRO A 152 1.59 -14.28 -7.59
CA PRO A 152 0.44 -15.17 -7.47
C PRO A 152 -0.76 -14.65 -8.27
N ILE A 153 -0.67 -14.72 -9.59
CA ILE A 153 -1.68 -14.13 -10.49
C ILE A 153 -3.09 -14.69 -10.24
N ALA A 154 -3.23 -15.96 -9.85
CA ALA A 154 -4.52 -16.57 -9.58
C ALA A 154 -5.22 -16.01 -8.32
N ALA A 155 -4.46 -15.57 -7.32
CA ALA A 155 -5.02 -15.08 -6.06
C ALA A 155 -5.26 -13.56 -6.07
N LEU A 156 -4.56 -12.83 -6.95
CA LEU A 156 -4.64 -11.37 -7.04
C LEU A 156 -6.07 -10.83 -7.23
N PRO A 157 -6.99 -11.43 -8.02
CA PRO A 157 -8.36 -10.92 -8.15
C PRO A 157 -9.09 -10.75 -6.82
N VAL A 158 -9.05 -11.77 -5.97
CA VAL A 158 -9.69 -11.79 -4.64
C VAL A 158 -8.99 -10.77 -3.72
N TRP A 159 -7.67 -10.72 -3.79
CA TRP A 159 -6.91 -9.79 -2.96
C TRP A 159 -7.09 -8.34 -3.38
N LEU A 160 -7.19 -8.03 -4.67
CA LEU A 160 -7.33 -6.67 -5.20
C LEU A 160 -8.59 -6.00 -4.66
N ILE A 161 -9.69 -6.74 -4.53
CA ILE A 161 -10.96 -6.20 -4.00
C ILE A 161 -11.05 -6.24 -2.47
N GLY A 162 -10.05 -6.80 -1.78
CA GLY A 162 -10.03 -6.91 -0.32
C GLY A 162 -10.97 -7.99 0.22
N GLN A 163 -11.21 -9.03 -0.57
CA GLN A 163 -11.97 -10.20 -0.12
C GLN A 163 -11.06 -11.14 0.68
N ALA A 164 -11.65 -11.82 1.66
CA ALA A 164 -11.01 -12.87 2.43
C ALA A 164 -10.64 -14.02 1.50
N ASP A 165 -9.37 -14.43 1.54
CA ASP A 165 -8.92 -15.56 0.76
C ASP A 165 -9.59 -16.86 1.25
N PRO A 166 -10.05 -17.76 0.35
CA PRO A 166 -10.65 -19.04 0.76
C PRO A 166 -9.71 -19.95 1.59
N SER A 167 -8.40 -19.79 1.43
CA SER A 167 -7.38 -20.52 2.20
C SER A 167 -7.11 -19.91 3.59
N ALA A 168 -7.53 -18.67 3.82
CA ALA A 168 -7.26 -17.97 5.07
C ALA A 168 -8.17 -18.44 6.19
N GLU A 169 -7.57 -18.80 7.33
CA GLU A 169 -8.31 -19.05 8.56
C GLU A 169 -8.79 -17.72 9.18
N ARG A 170 -9.89 -17.75 9.94
CA ARG A 170 -10.46 -16.52 10.55
C ARG A 170 -9.42 -15.79 11.39
N GLU A 171 -8.64 -16.54 12.16
CA GLU A 171 -7.61 -16.04 13.08
C GLU A 171 -6.46 -15.35 12.34
N GLN A 172 -6.32 -15.59 11.04
CA GLN A 172 -5.33 -14.97 10.16
C GLN A 172 -5.83 -13.66 9.55
N ILE A 173 -7.11 -13.30 9.73
CA ILE A 173 -7.73 -12.09 9.19
C ILE A 173 -7.83 -11.02 10.29
N GLN A 174 -7.28 -9.85 10.00
CA GLN A 174 -7.40 -8.66 10.83
C GLN A 174 -8.30 -7.65 10.18
N ILE A 175 -9.27 -7.11 10.93
CA ILE A 175 -10.20 -6.09 10.45
C ILE A 175 -10.10 -4.79 11.25
N ASN A 176 -10.51 -3.68 10.65
CA ASN A 176 -10.68 -2.40 11.35
C ASN A 176 -12.08 -2.23 11.96
N ASN A 177 -12.33 -1.08 12.59
CA ASN A 177 -13.61 -0.75 13.22
C ASN A 177 -14.81 -0.66 12.26
N ALA A 178 -14.58 -0.62 10.96
CA ALA A 178 -15.62 -0.60 9.93
C ALA A 178 -15.86 -2.00 9.33
N GLY A 179 -15.23 -3.06 9.88
CA GLY A 179 -15.34 -4.41 9.33
C GLY A 179 -14.49 -4.66 8.09
N LEU A 180 -13.60 -3.75 7.69
CA LEU A 180 -12.76 -3.91 6.50
C LEU A 180 -11.48 -4.64 6.87
N ILE A 181 -11.04 -5.59 6.05
CA ILE A 181 -9.77 -6.30 6.24
C ILE A 181 -8.62 -5.29 6.17
N VAL A 182 -7.71 -5.30 7.14
CA VAL A 182 -6.46 -4.51 7.13
C VAL A 182 -5.24 -5.41 6.92
N GLN A 183 -5.35 -6.69 7.27
CA GLN A 183 -4.33 -7.68 7.01
C GLN A 183 -4.96 -9.07 6.91
N GLN A 184 -4.43 -9.93 6.03
CA GLN A 184 -4.70 -11.36 6.05
C GLN A 184 -3.46 -12.17 5.68
N TYR A 185 -3.46 -13.45 6.05
CA TYR A 185 -2.45 -14.41 5.61
C TYR A 185 -3.13 -15.54 4.82
N ALA A 186 -2.58 -15.89 3.67
CA ALA A 186 -3.16 -16.88 2.75
C ALA A 186 -2.05 -17.53 1.92
N ASP A 187 -1.99 -18.85 1.83
CA ASP A 187 -1.01 -19.61 1.03
C ASP A 187 0.47 -19.12 1.17
N GLY A 188 0.86 -18.79 2.40
CA GLY A 188 2.20 -18.27 2.73
C GLY A 188 2.45 -16.81 2.38
N TRP A 189 1.44 -16.10 1.87
CA TRP A 189 1.48 -14.66 1.63
C TRP A 189 0.90 -13.88 2.79
N GLN A 190 1.50 -12.74 3.09
CA GLN A 190 0.90 -11.70 3.91
C GLN A 190 0.35 -10.62 2.98
N ILE A 191 -0.92 -10.26 3.17
CA ILE A 191 -1.60 -9.23 2.41
C ILE A 191 -2.03 -8.13 3.37
N ARG A 192 -1.70 -6.87 3.07
CA ARG A 192 -2.07 -5.69 3.86
C ARG A 192 -2.85 -4.71 3.00
N TYR A 193 -3.85 -4.10 3.61
CA TYR A 193 -4.76 -3.18 2.95
C TYR A 193 -4.76 -1.83 3.64
N ASP A 194 -4.82 -0.77 2.83
CA ASP A 194 -4.92 0.60 3.31
C ASP A 194 -5.64 1.47 2.27
N ARG A 195 -5.92 2.72 2.64
CA ARG A 195 -6.47 3.77 1.78
C ARG A 195 -7.78 3.36 1.11
N TYR A 196 -8.66 2.69 1.84
CA TYR A 196 -9.97 2.29 1.34
C TYR A 196 -10.73 3.48 0.73
N GLN A 197 -11.37 3.22 -0.40
CA GLN A 197 -12.17 4.18 -1.17
C GLN A 197 -13.57 3.60 -1.38
N THR A 198 -14.61 4.42 -1.27
CA THR A 198 -15.98 3.98 -1.49
C THR A 198 -16.41 4.28 -2.93
N HIS A 199 -16.83 3.25 -3.64
CA HIS A 199 -17.36 3.32 -5.02
C HIS A 199 -18.73 2.64 -5.04
N ASN A 200 -19.77 3.33 -5.51
CA ASN A 200 -21.17 2.84 -5.50
C ASN A 200 -21.61 2.19 -4.17
N GLY A 201 -21.17 2.73 -3.02
CA GLY A 201 -21.49 2.21 -1.69
C GLY A 201 -20.65 1.02 -1.22
N LEU A 202 -19.73 0.51 -2.05
CA LEU A 202 -18.81 -0.56 -1.73
C LEU A 202 -17.41 0.00 -1.44
N SER A 203 -16.84 -0.36 -0.29
CA SER A 203 -15.49 0.04 0.08
C SER A 203 -14.46 -0.93 -0.50
N LEU A 204 -13.53 -0.42 -1.31
CA LEU A 204 -12.48 -1.17 -1.97
C LEU A 204 -11.09 -0.64 -1.55
N PRO A 205 -10.05 -1.48 -1.48
CA PRO A 205 -8.70 -1.02 -1.16
C PRO A 205 -8.21 0.06 -2.14
N GLY A 206 -7.44 1.03 -1.63
CA GLY A 206 -6.69 1.98 -2.46
C GLY A 206 -5.19 1.68 -2.49
N LEU A 207 -4.71 0.88 -1.54
CA LEU A 207 -3.34 0.41 -1.45
C LEU A 207 -3.33 -1.02 -0.96
N ILE A 208 -2.57 -1.87 -1.65
CA ILE A 208 -2.39 -3.27 -1.31
C ILE A 208 -0.90 -3.57 -1.27
N GLU A 209 -0.45 -4.25 -0.23
CA GLU A 209 0.90 -4.78 -0.12
C GLU A 209 0.82 -6.30 0.06
N VAL A 210 1.46 -7.04 -0.84
CA VAL A 210 1.53 -8.49 -0.81
C VAL A 210 2.98 -8.90 -0.65
N SER A 211 3.28 -9.79 0.29
CA SER A 211 4.65 -10.20 0.56
C SER A 211 4.77 -11.67 0.95
N ARG A 212 5.84 -12.32 0.47
CA ARG A 212 6.24 -13.67 0.87
C ARG A 212 7.76 -13.73 0.83
N ASP A 213 8.37 -14.22 1.90
CA ASP A 213 9.82 -14.21 2.10
C ASP A 213 10.42 -12.80 1.89
N ASP A 214 11.36 -12.64 0.96
CA ASP A 214 11.96 -11.35 0.60
C ASP A 214 11.21 -10.60 -0.50
N LEU A 215 10.29 -11.27 -1.21
CA LEU A 215 9.48 -10.69 -2.27
C LEU A 215 8.36 -9.82 -1.70
N ARG A 216 8.30 -8.58 -2.19
CA ARG A 216 7.26 -7.60 -1.88
C ARG A 216 6.70 -7.00 -3.15
N LEU A 217 5.39 -6.97 -3.21
CA LEU A 217 4.57 -6.33 -4.23
C LEU A 217 3.73 -5.24 -3.56
N ARG A 218 3.82 -4.01 -4.05
CA ARG A 218 3.01 -2.88 -3.58
C ARG A 218 2.21 -2.31 -4.75
N ILE A 219 0.90 -2.25 -4.62
CA ILE A 219 -0.05 -1.81 -5.65
C ILE A 219 -0.83 -0.61 -5.10
N LEU A 220 -0.63 0.55 -5.70
CA LEU A 220 -1.41 1.75 -5.46
C LEU A 220 -2.48 1.87 -6.54
N ILE A 221 -3.74 1.84 -6.12
CA ILE A 221 -4.88 1.90 -7.03
C ILE A 221 -5.19 3.37 -7.31
N ASP A 222 -5.13 3.72 -8.60
CA ASP A 222 -5.40 5.08 -9.08
C ASP A 222 -6.88 5.26 -9.39
N ASN A 223 -7.53 4.24 -9.95
CA ASN A 223 -8.95 4.31 -10.32
C ASN A 223 -9.61 2.93 -10.29
N TRP A 224 -10.83 2.89 -9.76
CA TRP A 224 -11.73 1.75 -9.83
C TRP A 224 -12.84 2.02 -10.85
N GLN A 225 -13.25 0.97 -11.55
CA GLN A 225 -14.47 0.95 -12.35
C GLN A 225 -15.24 -0.31 -11.99
N ILE A 226 -16.35 -0.16 -11.28
CA ILE A 226 -17.20 -1.29 -10.91
C ILE A 226 -18.52 -1.18 -11.67
N GLN A 227 -18.96 -2.28 -12.26
CA GLN A 227 -20.30 -2.34 -12.81
C GLN A 227 -21.28 -2.50 -11.65
N CYS A 228 -22.47 -1.91 -11.77
CA CYS A 228 -23.47 -1.92 -10.71
C CYS A 228 -23.75 -3.36 -10.26
N LEU A 229 -23.66 -3.60 -8.94
CA LEU A 229 -23.98 -4.89 -8.32
C LEU A 229 -25.39 -5.30 -8.76
N LYS A 230 -25.56 -6.55 -9.19
CA LYS A 230 -26.88 -7.10 -9.50
C LYS A 230 -27.70 -7.09 -8.21
N GLN A 231 -28.55 -6.09 -8.04
CA GLN A 231 -29.38 -5.96 -6.86
C GLN A 231 -30.34 -7.16 -6.83
N PRO A 232 -30.40 -7.94 -5.73
CA PRO A 232 -31.36 -9.03 -5.65
C PRO A 232 -32.76 -8.43 -5.77
N ALA A 233 -33.55 -8.96 -6.70
CA ALA A 233 -34.97 -8.63 -6.77
C ALA A 233 -35.62 -9.05 -5.45
N LEU A 234 -36.31 -8.10 -4.79
CA LEU A 234 -37.13 -8.33 -3.60
C LEU A 234 -38.33 -9.23 -3.92
#